data_AF-A0A3N5LX86-F1
#
_entry.id   AF-A0A3N5LX86-F1
#
_cell.length_a   1.000
_cell.length_b   1.000
_cell.length_c   1.000
_cell.angle_alpha   90.00
_cell.angle_beta   90.00
_cell.angle_gamma   90.00
#
_symmetry.space_group_name_H-M   'P 1'
#
loop_
_entity.id
_entity.type
_entity.pdbx_description
1 polymer ?
#
loop_
_entity_poly.entity_id
_entity_poly.type
_entity_poly.pdbx_seq_one_letter_code
_entity_poly.pdbx_strand_id
1 'polypeptide(L)'
;MNTRFFPLLAILSLPAGALGASDVSHIQLADKPRLVSCQDRPCFRLVVNLLDSENKPVGVPFTAEEAKRRIRVSEEGGKTHDVFHVGLQGGQSAGQPKPTYSMVLLDASGSMNQRLQNGQTRFNAAKEAVIDQYLSNLRPGVDHSAVATFESRRVRAGIRAAASAFSTSREELESRVRRFPRPPTSANTALYSAVFEALQVLSSYKKQGHDVSLIVLTDGKNDVRRTDDPGLLGPEGLDIVTREAEERGVEIHTIGFGTPGKDFDEAALRALAWPNEGNYYHAAQQIRLKQIFGAAREKLSNRFLLTVGPVRLDKNQLTGQRLRFRVSLEIPSGATVVSSNEPTWSSPGLVSPLFEDRLDTAEFNDLIKTPFDSGAVNPLLGRLYSRGLVLAIFGGILASLWFGLPRLVWPERYAPAPPVLNQAMAMRQAAMRIPNFNAPGGPNVGNTPAMNMAPMQMPQYPPPMQGFPQPQIRPDLAARPATEIRLPNPSFNTSFGKEVPQREEPRPAVVMPPDPKPEPPVRKPTDSTVFQPLDDQYRKK
;
A
#
# COMPACT_ATOMS: atom_id res chain seq x y z
N MET A 1 49.31 -28.55 53.24
CA MET A 1 47.86 -28.40 53.57
C MET A 1 47.23 -27.58 52.45
N ASN A 2 46.50 -28.24 51.55
CA ASN A 2 45.88 -27.63 50.36
C ASN A 2 44.42 -27.29 50.68
N THR A 3 44.11 -26.02 50.94
CA THR A 3 42.75 -25.52 51.08
C THR A 3 42.21 -25.11 49.71
N ARG A 4 41.39 -25.99 49.12
CA ARG A 4 40.61 -25.70 47.91
C ARG A 4 39.40 -24.83 48.29
N PHE A 5 39.42 -23.56 47.89
CA PHE A 5 38.25 -22.69 47.90
C PHE A 5 37.34 -23.04 46.72
N PHE A 6 36.14 -23.55 47.01
CA PHE A 6 35.05 -23.64 46.04
C PHE A 6 34.30 -22.31 46.00
N PRO A 7 34.22 -21.61 44.85
CA PRO A 7 33.36 -20.45 44.72
C PRO A 7 31.92 -20.93 44.62
N LEU A 8 31.12 -20.51 45.60
CA LEU A 8 29.68 -20.70 45.65
C LEU A 8 29.05 -19.78 44.58
N LEU A 9 28.73 -20.35 43.41
CA LEU A 9 28.10 -19.65 42.30
C LEU A 9 26.63 -19.43 42.65
N ALA A 10 26.32 -18.28 43.26
CA ALA A 10 24.95 -17.83 43.47
C ALA A 10 24.32 -17.49 42.12
N ILE A 11 23.52 -18.41 41.57
CA ILE A 11 22.66 -18.16 40.43
C ILE A 11 21.55 -17.22 40.91
N LEU A 12 21.76 -15.91 40.76
CA LEU A 12 20.71 -14.90 40.83
C LEU A 12 19.75 -15.16 39.66
N SER A 13 18.69 -15.92 39.92
CA SER A 13 17.50 -15.94 39.06
C SER A 13 16.88 -14.55 39.13
N LEU A 14 17.33 -13.66 38.24
CA LEU A 14 16.59 -12.46 37.88
C LEU A 14 15.17 -12.93 37.52
N PRO A 15 14.12 -12.47 38.22
CA PRO A 15 12.77 -12.78 37.80
C PRO A 15 12.67 -12.28 36.36
N ALA A 16 12.36 -13.19 35.43
CA ALA A 16 11.97 -12.82 34.09
C ALA A 16 10.90 -11.75 34.25
N GLY A 17 11.28 -10.51 33.97
CA GLY A 17 10.46 -9.35 34.27
C GLY A 17 9.08 -9.65 33.70
N ALA A 18 8.07 -9.55 34.56
CA ALA A 18 6.70 -9.46 34.11
C ALA A 18 6.67 -8.25 33.17
N LEU A 19 6.90 -8.51 31.89
CA LEU A 19 6.61 -7.60 30.80
C LEU A 19 5.13 -7.35 30.99
N GLY A 20 4.82 -6.27 31.69
CA GLY A 20 3.46 -5.91 32.05
C GLY A 20 2.68 -5.98 30.76
N ALA A 21 1.62 -6.79 30.76
CA ALA A 21 0.68 -6.88 29.66
C ALA A 21 0.30 -5.44 29.32
N SER A 22 0.94 -4.91 28.30
CA SER A 22 0.94 -3.48 28.04
C SER A 22 -0.47 -3.17 27.56
N ASP A 23 -1.08 -2.19 28.21
CA ASP A 23 -2.51 -1.90 28.07
C ASP A 23 -2.78 -1.36 26.66
N VAL A 24 -3.13 -2.27 25.74
CA VAL A 24 -3.51 -1.91 24.37
C VAL A 24 -4.82 -1.14 24.47
N SER A 25 -4.76 0.16 24.19
CA SER A 25 -5.92 1.04 24.35
C SER A 25 -6.73 1.18 23.07
N HIS A 26 -6.06 1.15 21.90
CA HIS A 26 -6.72 1.26 20.60
C HIS A 26 -5.88 0.59 19.50
N ILE A 27 -6.57 0.23 18.41
CA ILE A 27 -5.95 -0.29 17.18
C ILE A 27 -5.95 0.84 16.14
N GLN A 28 -4.88 0.98 15.38
CA GLN A 28 -4.86 1.91 14.26
C GLN A 28 -4.47 1.18 12.98
N LEU A 29 -5.24 1.36 11.92
CA LEU A 29 -4.85 0.88 10.59
C LEU A 29 -3.75 1.80 10.04
N ALA A 30 -2.60 1.20 9.75
CA ALA A 30 -1.36 1.86 9.34
C ALA A 30 -1.29 2.12 7.83
N ASP A 31 -1.99 1.32 7.03
CA ASP A 31 -2.05 1.44 5.58
C ASP A 31 -3.50 1.31 5.09
N LYS A 32 -3.75 1.77 3.86
CA LYS A 32 -5.01 1.52 3.16
C LYS A 32 -5.17 0.01 2.95
N PRO A 33 -6.40 -0.55 3.11
CA PRO A 33 -6.67 -1.94 2.76
C PRO A 33 -6.28 -2.21 1.31
N ARG A 34 -5.59 -3.32 1.06
CA ARG A 34 -5.15 -3.70 -0.28
C ARG A 34 -5.88 -4.92 -0.78
N LEU A 35 -6.39 -4.87 -2.01
CA LEU A 35 -7.05 -6.01 -2.64
C LEU A 35 -6.02 -7.02 -3.15
N VAL A 36 -6.04 -8.24 -2.59
CA VAL A 36 -5.11 -9.34 -2.95
C VAL A 36 -5.86 -10.58 -3.46
N SER A 37 -5.21 -11.37 -4.32
CA SER A 37 -5.82 -12.56 -4.93
C SER A 37 -5.65 -13.82 -4.08
N CYS A 38 -6.75 -14.36 -3.56
CA CYS A 38 -6.82 -15.67 -2.90
C CYS A 38 -7.41 -16.72 -3.84
N GLN A 39 -6.60 -17.25 -4.77
CA GLN A 39 -7.06 -18.21 -5.79
C GLN A 39 -8.26 -17.65 -6.58
N ASP A 40 -8.07 -16.47 -7.18
CA ASP A 40 -9.06 -15.70 -7.94
C ASP A 40 -10.23 -15.12 -7.12
N ARG A 41 -10.27 -15.37 -5.80
CA ARG A 41 -11.23 -14.73 -4.90
C ARG A 41 -10.64 -13.46 -4.28
N PRO A 42 -11.46 -12.41 -4.06
CA PRO A 42 -11.00 -11.17 -3.45
C PRO A 42 -10.77 -11.33 -1.96
N CYS A 43 -9.52 -11.14 -1.54
CA CYS A 43 -9.10 -10.98 -0.16
C CYS A 43 -8.56 -9.57 0.08
N PHE A 44 -8.45 -9.19 1.35
CA PHE A 44 -7.87 -7.92 1.73
C PHE A 44 -6.70 -8.13 2.67
N ARG A 45 -5.64 -7.35 2.43
CA ARG A 45 -4.52 -7.21 3.34
C ARG A 45 -4.68 -5.89 4.10
N LEU A 46 -4.68 -5.97 5.42
CA LEU A 46 -4.76 -4.85 6.33
C LEU A 46 -3.46 -4.77 7.12
N VAL A 47 -2.91 -3.57 7.27
CA VAL A 47 -1.75 -3.34 8.15
C VAL A 47 -2.24 -2.59 9.36
N VAL A 48 -2.03 -3.15 10.56
CA VAL A 48 -2.49 -2.53 11.81
C VAL A 48 -1.35 -2.33 12.80
N ASN A 49 -1.49 -1.33 13.65
CA ASN A 49 -0.64 -1.06 14.81
C ASN A 49 -1.49 -1.16 16.06
N LEU A 50 -0.92 -1.72 17.13
CA LEU A 50 -1.51 -1.68 18.47
C LEU A 50 -0.88 -0.52 19.22
N LEU A 51 -1.72 0.34 19.81
CA LEU A 51 -1.28 1.57 20.45
C LEU A 51 -1.77 1.64 21.90
N ASP A 52 -0.93 2.16 22.79
CA ASP A 52 -1.31 2.52 24.16
C ASP A 52 -2.10 3.85 24.18
N SER A 53 -2.51 4.27 25.37
CA SER A 53 -3.28 5.50 25.57
C SER A 53 -2.51 6.78 25.21
N GLU A 54 -1.18 6.69 25.07
CA GLU A 54 -0.29 7.78 24.65
C GLU A 54 0.02 7.75 23.15
N ASN A 55 -0.65 6.87 22.38
CA ASN A 55 -0.39 6.58 20.95
C ASN A 55 1.02 6.00 20.68
N LYS A 56 1.64 5.34 21.66
CA LYS A 56 2.88 4.62 21.45
C LYS A 56 2.61 3.20 20.98
N PRO A 57 3.39 2.66 20.04
CA PRO A 57 3.30 1.28 19.60
C PRO A 57 3.54 0.29 20.75
N VAL A 58 2.65 -0.67 20.88
CA VAL A 58 2.72 -1.71 21.89
C VAL A 58 3.03 -3.05 21.22
N GLY A 59 4.03 -3.75 21.75
CA GLY A 59 4.35 -5.11 21.36
C GLY A 59 3.20 -6.07 21.69
N VAL A 60 3.09 -7.15 20.95
CA VAL A 60 1.96 -8.05 21.07
C VAL A 60 2.20 -9.11 22.13
N PRO A 61 1.29 -9.25 23.11
CA PRO A 61 1.43 -10.27 24.15
C PRO A 61 0.93 -11.65 23.68
N PHE A 62 0.76 -11.87 22.38
CA PHE A 62 0.17 -13.07 21.80
C PHE A 62 0.92 -13.54 20.55
N THR A 63 0.89 -14.85 20.34
CA THR A 63 1.42 -15.50 19.14
C THR A 63 0.55 -15.19 17.91
N ALA A 64 1.07 -15.41 16.70
CA ALA A 64 0.29 -15.22 15.46
C ALA A 64 -0.99 -16.07 15.43
N GLU A 65 -0.95 -17.29 15.97
CA GLU A 65 -2.12 -18.19 16.06
C GLU A 65 -3.17 -17.71 17.07
N GLU A 66 -2.74 -17.12 18.18
CA GLU A 66 -3.66 -16.50 19.14
C GLU A 66 -4.24 -15.20 18.58
N ALA A 67 -3.43 -14.38 17.90
CA ALA A 67 -3.85 -13.19 17.18
C ALA A 67 -4.99 -13.52 16.22
N LYS A 68 -4.81 -14.57 15.41
CA LYS A 68 -5.77 -15.05 14.42
C LYS A 68 -7.14 -15.36 15.02
N ARG A 69 -7.20 -15.84 16.26
CA ARG A 69 -8.46 -16.18 16.95
C ARG A 69 -9.12 -14.97 17.61
N ARG A 70 -8.31 -14.03 18.11
CA ARG A 70 -8.74 -12.86 18.89
C ARG A 70 -9.07 -11.65 18.02
N ILE A 71 -8.49 -11.57 16.83
CA ILE A 71 -8.74 -10.49 15.88
C ILE A 71 -9.95 -10.85 15.02
N ARG A 72 -10.91 -9.93 14.98
CA ARG A 72 -12.04 -9.96 14.05
C ARG A 72 -11.96 -8.75 13.15
N VAL A 73 -12.25 -8.95 11.87
CA VAL A 73 -12.34 -7.88 10.90
C VAL A 73 -13.77 -7.83 10.39
N SER A 74 -14.37 -6.66 10.39
CA SER A 74 -15.75 -6.44 9.96
C SER A 74 -15.84 -5.33 8.93
N GLU A 75 -16.80 -5.45 8.02
CA GLU A 75 -17.19 -4.39 7.10
C GLU A 75 -18.27 -3.48 7.71
N GLU A 76 -18.42 -2.29 7.14
CA GLU A 76 -19.63 -1.48 7.27
C GLU A 76 -20.88 -2.34 6.98
N GLY A 77 -21.83 -2.35 7.90
CA GLY A 77 -22.98 -3.27 7.88
C GLY A 77 -22.81 -4.53 8.74
N GLY A 78 -21.69 -4.69 9.44
CA GLY A 78 -21.50 -5.72 10.47
C GLY A 78 -21.11 -7.10 9.94
N LYS A 79 -20.84 -7.23 8.63
CA LYS A 79 -20.37 -8.48 8.04
C LYS A 79 -18.95 -8.76 8.52
N THR A 80 -18.76 -9.84 9.26
CA THR A 80 -17.45 -10.28 9.74
C THR A 80 -16.72 -11.12 8.70
N HIS A 81 -15.40 -11.01 8.66
CA HIS A 81 -14.49 -11.78 7.81
C HIS A 81 -13.46 -12.49 8.66
N ASP A 82 -13.15 -13.71 8.26
CA ASP A 82 -12.12 -14.50 8.93
C ASP A 82 -10.73 -13.96 8.56
N VAL A 83 -9.93 -13.79 9.60
CA VAL A 83 -8.49 -13.57 9.47
C VAL A 83 -7.86 -14.94 9.29
N PHE A 84 -7.35 -15.23 8.10
CA PHE A 84 -6.70 -16.52 7.85
C PHE A 84 -5.18 -16.46 8.03
N HIS A 85 -4.58 -15.26 7.99
CA HIS A 85 -3.15 -15.06 8.21
C HIS A 85 -2.89 -13.82 9.09
N VAL A 86 -1.92 -13.95 9.99
CA VAL A 86 -1.38 -12.85 10.79
C VAL A 86 0.15 -12.87 10.69
N GLY A 87 0.73 -11.85 10.06
CA GLY A 87 2.16 -11.63 9.96
C GLY A 87 2.63 -10.58 10.97
N LEU A 88 3.72 -10.86 11.69
CA LEU A 88 4.38 -9.91 12.57
C LEU A 88 5.53 -9.24 11.80
N GLN A 89 5.38 -7.97 11.37
CA GLN A 89 6.35 -7.31 10.49
C GLN A 89 7.70 -6.94 11.17
N GLY A 90 7.84 -7.28 12.46
CA GLY A 90 9.09 -7.20 13.23
C GLY A 90 9.54 -8.52 13.87
N GLY A 91 8.74 -9.59 13.76
CA GLY A 91 9.05 -10.89 14.33
C GLY A 91 9.81 -11.78 13.34
N GLN A 92 10.64 -12.70 13.84
CA GLN A 92 11.39 -13.69 13.05
C GLN A 92 10.48 -14.74 12.38
N SER A 93 9.45 -14.32 11.65
CA SER A 93 8.75 -15.24 10.75
C SER A 93 9.74 -15.75 9.71
N ALA A 94 9.69 -17.05 9.41
CA ALA A 94 10.70 -17.80 8.64
C ALA A 94 10.90 -17.38 7.16
N GLY A 95 10.39 -16.21 6.76
CA GLY A 95 10.69 -15.56 5.47
C GLY A 95 11.75 -14.47 5.65
N GLN A 96 12.53 -14.20 4.60
CA GLN A 96 13.45 -13.06 4.65
C GLN A 96 12.64 -11.77 4.84
N PRO A 97 12.96 -10.95 5.86
CA PRO A 97 12.24 -9.72 6.11
C PRO A 97 12.35 -8.81 4.90
N LYS A 98 11.22 -8.26 4.49
CA LYS A 98 11.13 -7.38 3.34
C LYS A 98 11.92 -6.08 3.59
N PRO A 99 12.78 -5.65 2.65
CA PRO A 99 13.53 -4.41 2.83
C PRO A 99 12.58 -3.22 2.98
N THR A 100 12.87 -2.38 3.97
CA THR A 100 12.10 -1.18 4.28
C THR A 100 12.95 0.05 3.94
N TYR A 101 12.41 0.97 3.14
CA TYR A 101 13.07 2.23 2.79
C TYR A 101 12.44 3.39 3.55
N SER A 102 13.24 4.16 4.26
CA SER A 102 12.73 5.29 5.04
C SER A 102 13.58 6.52 4.84
N MET A 103 12.93 7.65 4.60
CA MET A 103 13.61 8.93 4.46
C MET A 103 13.21 9.87 5.58
N VAL A 104 14.20 10.48 6.24
CA VAL A 104 13.97 11.53 7.23
C VAL A 104 14.37 12.87 6.61
N LEU A 105 13.43 13.80 6.54
CA LEU A 105 13.63 15.18 6.11
C LEU A 105 13.71 16.08 7.33
N LEU A 106 14.84 16.79 7.47
CA LEU A 106 15.06 17.78 8.51
C LEU A 106 15.06 19.18 7.92
N ASP A 107 14.18 20.04 8.41
CA ASP A 107 14.21 21.46 8.08
C ASP A 107 15.55 22.07 8.52
N ALA A 108 16.16 22.81 7.60
CA ALA A 108 17.40 23.55 7.75
C ALA A 108 17.23 25.03 7.35
N SER A 109 16.04 25.58 7.57
CA SER A 109 15.73 27.00 7.46
C SER A 109 16.37 27.83 8.57
N GLY A 110 16.35 29.16 8.40
CA GLY A 110 16.95 30.09 9.35
C GLY A 110 16.36 30.01 10.76
N SER A 111 15.06 29.70 10.89
CA SER A 111 14.36 29.54 12.19
C SER A 111 14.91 28.40 13.03
N MET A 112 15.44 27.35 12.39
CA MET A 112 16.04 26.20 13.08
C MET A 112 17.33 26.56 13.84
N ASN A 113 17.88 27.77 13.65
CA ASN A 113 18.96 28.32 14.48
C ASN A 113 18.49 28.85 15.84
N GLN A 114 17.18 28.95 16.09
CA GLN A 114 16.65 29.42 17.37
C GLN A 114 17.13 28.51 18.50
N ARG A 115 17.61 29.12 19.59
CA ARG A 115 18.07 28.41 20.78
C ARG A 115 16.88 27.97 21.64
N LEU A 116 16.92 26.73 22.10
CA LEU A 116 16.06 26.16 23.11
C LEU A 116 16.52 26.63 24.50
N GLN A 117 15.73 26.32 25.54
CA GLN A 117 16.04 26.69 26.93
C GLN A 117 17.39 26.14 27.42
N ASN A 118 17.85 25.00 26.88
CA ASN A 118 19.15 24.40 27.19
C ASN A 118 20.33 25.01 26.40
N GLY A 119 20.09 26.07 25.62
CA GLY A 119 21.11 26.77 24.83
C GLY A 119 21.42 26.14 23.47
N GLN A 120 20.95 24.91 23.20
CA GLN A 120 21.13 24.23 21.92
C GLN A 120 20.17 24.80 20.86
N THR A 121 20.59 24.87 19.60
CA THR A 121 19.70 25.23 18.48
C THR A 121 18.70 24.11 18.19
N ARG A 122 17.49 24.44 17.72
CA ARG A 122 16.48 23.46 17.27
C ARG A 122 17.06 22.45 16.26
N PHE A 123 17.88 22.90 15.31
CA PHE A 123 18.54 22.01 14.34
C PHE A 123 19.41 20.92 14.97
N ASN A 124 20.30 21.32 15.89
CA ASN A 124 21.16 20.37 16.60
C ASN A 124 20.35 19.41 17.49
N ALA A 125 19.29 19.89 18.13
CA ALA A 125 18.39 19.04 18.91
C ALA A 125 17.69 18.00 18.03
N ALA A 126 17.27 18.38 16.82
CA ALA A 126 16.69 17.46 15.83
C ALA A 126 17.70 16.42 15.33
N LYS A 127 18.95 16.84 15.03
CA LYS A 127 20.04 15.92 14.65
C LYS A 127 20.28 14.86 15.73
N GLU A 128 20.38 15.28 17.00
CA GLU A 128 20.55 14.35 18.12
C GLU A 128 19.35 13.42 18.29
N ALA A 129 18.12 13.91 18.13
CA ALA A 129 16.94 13.05 18.22
C ALA A 129 16.91 11.97 17.13
N VAL A 130 17.28 12.33 15.89
CA VAL A 130 17.43 11.35 14.80
C VAL A 130 18.50 10.31 15.13
N ILE A 131 19.68 10.74 15.59
CA ILE A 131 20.77 9.82 15.93
C ILE A 131 20.38 8.89 17.09
N ASP A 132 19.93 9.46 18.20
CA ASP A 132 19.74 8.74 19.46
C ASP A 132 18.52 7.81 19.44
N GLN A 133 17.47 8.15 18.68
CA GLN A 133 16.16 7.48 18.77
C GLN A 133 15.73 6.83 17.47
N TYR A 134 15.99 7.48 16.34
CA TYR A 134 15.60 6.94 15.04
C TYR A 134 16.62 5.92 14.53
N LEU A 135 17.89 6.31 14.45
CA LEU A 135 18.97 5.48 13.88
C LEU A 135 19.37 4.32 14.79
N SER A 136 19.23 4.47 16.11
CA SER A 136 19.51 3.41 17.10
C SER A 136 18.58 2.19 16.96
N ASN A 137 17.40 2.38 16.38
CA ASN A 137 16.35 1.37 16.20
C ASN A 137 16.26 0.84 14.75
N LEU A 138 17.32 1.02 13.95
CA LEU A 138 17.43 0.40 12.62
C LEU A 138 17.82 -1.07 12.74
N ARG A 139 17.14 -1.94 12.00
CA ARG A 139 17.51 -3.35 11.87
C ARG A 139 18.57 -3.47 10.77
N PRO A 140 19.79 -3.93 11.10
CA PRO A 140 20.86 -4.07 10.13
C PRO A 140 20.44 -4.98 8.96
N GLY A 141 20.70 -4.55 7.73
CA GLY A 141 20.43 -5.31 6.51
C GLY A 141 18.96 -5.36 6.07
N VAL A 142 18.02 -4.83 6.86
CA VAL A 142 16.59 -4.79 6.51
C VAL A 142 16.13 -3.36 6.26
N ASP A 143 16.54 -2.43 7.13
CA ASP A 143 16.10 -1.04 7.05
C ASP A 143 17.13 -0.21 6.30
N HIS A 144 16.75 0.25 5.10
CA HIS A 144 17.48 1.20 4.29
C HIS A 144 16.99 2.59 4.64
N SER A 145 17.87 3.42 5.19
CA SER A 145 17.51 4.78 5.60
C SER A 145 18.33 5.83 4.88
N ALA A 146 17.72 6.98 4.64
CA ALA A 146 18.39 8.19 4.19
C ALA A 146 17.93 9.37 5.06
N VAL A 147 18.85 10.25 5.43
CA VAL A 147 18.52 11.50 6.10
C VAL A 147 18.93 12.64 5.17
N ALA A 148 18.02 13.57 4.93
CA ALA A 148 18.25 14.75 4.13
C ALA A 148 17.86 16.00 4.91
N THR A 149 18.57 17.09 4.65
CA THR A 149 18.14 18.42 5.08
C THR A 149 17.44 19.12 3.92
N PHE A 150 16.45 19.95 4.21
CA PHE A 150 15.84 20.82 3.22
C PHE A 150 15.73 22.25 3.73
N GLU A 151 15.85 23.19 2.80
CA GLU A 151 15.60 24.62 2.99
C GLU A 151 14.88 25.11 1.72
N SER A 152 15.02 26.37 1.33
CA SER A 152 14.48 26.90 0.08
C SER A 152 15.46 26.87 -1.09
N ARG A 153 16.65 26.29 -0.91
CA ARG A 153 17.70 26.21 -1.93
C ARG A 153 18.19 24.79 -2.13
N ARG A 154 18.52 24.46 -3.38
CA ARG A 154 18.97 23.13 -3.84
C ARG A 154 18.09 21.98 -3.35
N VAL A 155 16.78 22.20 -3.20
CA VAL A 155 15.87 21.25 -2.54
C VAL A 155 15.85 19.91 -3.26
N ARG A 156 15.61 19.95 -4.58
CA ARG A 156 15.54 18.74 -5.42
C ARG A 156 16.88 18.00 -5.44
N ALA A 157 17.98 18.73 -5.62
CA ALA A 157 19.32 18.16 -5.71
C ALA A 157 19.75 17.53 -4.39
N GLY A 158 19.49 18.19 -3.26
CA GLY A 158 19.83 17.69 -1.92
C GLY A 158 19.09 16.40 -1.58
N ILE A 159 17.79 16.33 -1.84
CA ILE A 159 16.98 15.14 -1.56
C ILE A 159 17.39 13.96 -2.45
N ARG A 160 17.62 14.19 -3.74
CA ARG A 160 18.10 13.14 -4.67
C ARG A 160 19.51 12.67 -4.33
N ALA A 161 20.40 13.57 -3.90
CA ALA A 161 21.72 13.20 -3.43
C ALA A 161 21.64 12.31 -2.17
N ALA A 162 20.79 12.66 -1.20
CA ALA A 162 20.55 11.83 -0.02
C ALA A 162 19.95 10.47 -0.39
N ALA A 163 19.03 10.43 -1.35
CA ALA A 163 18.44 9.21 -1.88
C ALA A 163 19.47 8.27 -2.52
N SER A 164 20.42 8.80 -3.29
CA SER A 164 21.50 7.98 -3.87
C SER A 164 22.38 7.30 -2.80
N ALA A 165 22.24 7.73 -1.55
CA ALA A 165 23.06 7.34 -0.43
C ALA A 165 22.24 6.64 0.68
N PHE A 166 21.11 5.99 0.34
CA PHE A 166 20.44 5.06 1.26
C PHE A 166 21.43 4.05 1.82
N SER A 167 21.46 3.88 3.13
CA SER A 167 22.37 2.97 3.81
C SER A 167 21.64 2.13 4.85
N THR A 168 22.15 0.92 5.08
CA THR A 168 21.75 0.05 6.19
C THR A 168 22.72 0.17 7.37
N SER A 169 23.85 0.88 7.21
CA SER A 169 24.82 1.12 8.28
C SER A 169 24.40 2.33 9.10
N ARG A 170 24.14 2.08 10.39
CA ARG A 170 23.85 3.13 11.35
C ARG A 170 25.01 4.13 11.45
N GLU A 171 26.24 3.64 11.52
CA GLU A 171 27.45 4.45 11.71
C GLU A 171 27.66 5.41 10.52
N GLU A 172 27.38 4.96 9.29
CA GLU A 172 27.45 5.81 8.10
C GLU A 172 26.40 6.93 8.15
N LEU A 173 25.16 6.58 8.52
CA LEU A 173 24.07 7.54 8.65
C LEU A 173 24.33 8.56 9.76
N GLU A 174 24.79 8.11 10.92
CA GLU A 174 25.16 9.00 12.04
C GLU A 174 26.26 9.98 11.63
N SER A 175 27.32 9.47 11.00
CA SER A 175 28.43 10.31 10.50
C SER A 175 27.92 11.35 9.50
N ARG A 176 27.01 10.97 8.61
CA ARG A 176 26.37 11.91 7.67
C ARG A 176 25.54 12.97 8.38
N VAL A 177 24.67 12.58 9.30
CA VAL A 177 23.83 13.53 10.05
C VAL A 177 24.70 14.51 10.84
N ARG A 178 25.74 14.04 11.52
CA ARG A 178 26.68 14.89 12.27
C ARG A 178 27.34 15.94 11.38
N ARG A 179 27.67 15.59 10.13
CA ARG A 179 28.29 16.49 9.14
C ARG A 179 27.35 17.50 8.48
N PHE A 180 26.04 17.45 8.72
CA PHE A 180 25.16 18.47 8.15
C PHE A 180 25.58 19.87 8.60
N PRO A 181 25.71 20.81 7.64
CA PRO A 181 26.13 22.17 7.94
C PRO A 181 25.07 22.87 8.78
N ARG A 182 25.47 23.95 9.43
CA ARG A 182 24.54 24.82 10.13
C ARG A 182 23.57 25.47 9.13
N PRO A 183 22.26 25.55 9.46
CA PRO A 183 21.27 26.26 8.64
C PRO A 183 21.70 27.70 8.33
N PRO A 184 21.67 28.15 7.07
CA PRO A 184 21.87 29.56 6.73
C PRO A 184 20.79 30.42 7.40
N THR A 185 21.15 31.59 7.93
CA THR A 185 20.17 32.46 8.63
C THR A 185 19.11 33.06 7.71
N SER A 186 19.39 33.14 6.41
CA SER A 186 18.49 33.65 5.37
C SER A 186 17.73 32.57 4.62
N ALA A 187 17.88 31.30 5.03
CA ALA A 187 17.19 30.16 4.43
C ALA A 187 15.69 30.18 4.77
N ASN A 188 14.83 30.05 3.76
CA ASN A 188 13.39 29.87 3.98
C ASN A 188 13.04 28.37 3.97
N THR A 189 11.76 28.05 4.17
CA THR A 189 11.27 26.67 4.30
C THR A 189 10.45 26.28 3.07
N ALA A 190 11.01 25.44 2.19
CA ALA A 190 10.28 24.88 1.04
C ALA A 190 9.70 23.48 1.33
N LEU A 191 8.89 23.38 2.38
CA LEU A 191 8.32 22.14 2.91
C LEU A 191 7.65 21.30 1.83
N TYR A 192 6.70 21.87 1.08
CA TYR A 192 5.92 21.08 0.12
C TYR A 192 6.78 20.54 -1.03
N SER A 193 7.73 21.33 -1.50
CA SER A 193 8.67 20.89 -2.54
C SER A 193 9.57 19.76 -2.06
N ALA A 194 10.02 19.84 -0.79
CA ALA A 194 10.86 18.81 -0.20
C ALA A 194 10.11 17.48 -0.08
N VAL A 195 8.88 17.52 0.44
CA VAL A 195 8.03 16.33 0.56
C VAL A 195 7.73 15.74 -0.82
N PHE A 196 7.35 16.57 -1.79
CA PHE A 196 7.06 16.13 -3.16
C PHE A 196 8.24 15.36 -3.80
N GLU A 197 9.46 15.90 -3.71
CA GLU A 197 10.64 15.23 -4.26
C GLU A 197 10.98 13.92 -3.52
N ALA A 198 10.80 13.89 -2.19
CA ALA A 198 11.01 12.67 -1.42
C ALA A 198 9.99 11.58 -1.78
N LEU A 199 8.73 11.94 -2.04
CA LEU A 199 7.71 11.02 -2.54
C LEU A 199 8.08 10.44 -3.91
N GLN A 200 8.65 11.25 -4.81
CA GLN A 200 9.14 10.75 -6.10
C GLN A 200 10.22 9.68 -5.91
N VAL A 201 11.20 9.95 -5.05
CA VAL A 201 12.27 9.00 -4.72
C VAL A 201 11.69 7.72 -4.11
N LEU A 202 10.88 7.82 -3.05
CA LEU A 202 10.39 6.65 -2.31
C LEU A 202 9.48 5.77 -3.19
N SER A 203 8.75 6.37 -4.12
CA SER A 203 7.88 5.61 -5.02
C SER A 203 8.60 4.62 -5.92
N SER A 204 9.87 4.86 -6.29
CA SER A 204 10.60 3.90 -7.13
C SER A 204 10.88 2.63 -6.36
N TYR A 205 11.13 2.72 -5.05
CA TYR A 205 11.28 1.58 -4.16
C TYR A 205 9.93 0.92 -3.87
N LYS A 206 8.86 1.71 -3.71
CA LYS A 206 7.50 1.17 -3.55
C LYS A 206 7.07 0.33 -4.75
N LYS A 207 7.37 0.77 -5.98
CA LYS A 207 7.10 0.01 -7.22
C LYS A 207 7.89 -1.28 -7.33
N GLN A 208 9.05 -1.36 -6.67
CA GLN A 208 9.82 -2.61 -6.52
C GLN A 208 9.25 -3.53 -5.44
N GLY A 209 8.11 -3.14 -4.87
CA GLY A 209 7.41 -3.88 -3.84
C GLY A 209 7.80 -3.45 -2.43
N HIS A 210 8.87 -2.67 -2.20
CA HIS A 210 9.36 -2.37 -0.85
C HIS A 210 8.37 -1.58 0.02
N ASP A 211 8.53 -1.72 1.33
CA ASP A 211 7.81 -0.88 2.29
C ASP A 211 8.55 0.47 2.39
N VAL A 212 7.80 1.57 2.30
CA VAL A 212 8.41 2.90 2.24
C VAL A 212 7.72 3.87 3.19
N SER A 213 8.50 4.75 3.79
CA SER A 213 7.98 5.79 4.69
C SER A 213 8.81 7.07 4.63
N LEU A 214 8.15 8.18 4.92
CA LEU A 214 8.73 9.50 4.97
C LEU A 214 8.45 10.10 6.35
N ILE A 215 9.50 10.59 7.01
CA ILE A 215 9.38 11.34 8.26
C ILE A 215 9.86 12.76 7.98
N VAL A 216 9.05 13.76 8.32
CA VAL A 216 9.31 15.16 8.01
C VAL A 216 9.28 15.96 9.29
N LEU A 217 10.35 16.68 9.59
CA LEU A 217 10.44 17.59 10.71
C LEU A 217 10.60 19.03 10.21
N THR A 218 9.78 19.94 10.72
CA THR A 218 9.90 21.38 10.45
C THR A 218 9.51 22.22 11.67
N ASP A 219 10.13 23.39 11.79
CA ASP A 219 9.76 24.42 12.76
C ASP A 219 9.13 25.66 12.11
N GLY A 220 8.89 25.60 10.79
CA GLY A 220 8.46 26.74 9.97
C GLY A 220 7.21 26.44 9.13
N LYS A 221 6.64 27.50 8.58
CA LYS A 221 5.59 27.43 7.55
C LYS A 221 6.24 27.28 6.18
N ASN A 222 5.52 26.75 5.19
CA ASN A 222 6.00 26.80 3.81
C ASN A 222 6.12 28.28 3.37
N ASP A 223 7.35 28.79 3.25
CA ASP A 223 7.67 30.16 2.87
C ASP A 223 8.65 30.11 1.69
N VAL A 224 8.11 30.14 0.48
CA VAL A 224 8.89 30.12 -0.76
C VAL A 224 8.86 31.51 -1.38
N ARG A 225 10.05 32.05 -1.67
CA ARG A 225 10.24 33.41 -2.22
C ARG A 225 10.83 33.37 -3.62
N ARG A 226 10.76 34.49 -4.34
CA ARG A 226 11.33 34.61 -5.71
C ARG A 226 12.85 34.39 -5.77
N THR A 227 13.56 34.57 -4.67
CA THR A 227 15.02 34.36 -4.57
C THR A 227 15.41 32.90 -4.32
N ASP A 228 14.43 32.03 -4.09
CA ASP A 228 14.63 30.61 -3.83
C ASP A 228 14.73 29.82 -5.15
N ASP A 229 14.88 28.49 -5.08
CA ASP A 229 14.96 27.68 -6.30
C ASP A 229 13.72 27.91 -7.20
N PRO A 230 13.90 27.97 -8.53
CA PRO A 230 12.78 28.12 -9.45
C PRO A 230 11.90 26.85 -9.45
N GLY A 231 10.57 27.04 -9.47
CA GLY A 231 9.60 25.94 -9.55
C GLY A 231 9.37 25.19 -8.24
N LEU A 232 9.71 25.81 -7.10
CA LEU A 232 9.25 25.36 -5.79
C LEU A 232 7.73 25.60 -5.66
N LEU A 233 7.06 24.67 -4.99
CA LEU A 233 5.62 24.69 -4.74
C LEU A 233 5.26 25.76 -3.69
N GLY A 234 4.33 26.64 -4.04
CA GLY A 234 3.75 27.66 -3.18
C GLY A 234 2.65 27.09 -2.28
N PRO A 235 1.70 27.91 -1.80
CA PRO A 235 0.58 27.47 -0.96
C PRO A 235 -0.27 26.34 -1.58
N GLU A 236 -0.44 26.35 -2.90
CA GLU A 236 -1.11 25.29 -3.67
C GLU A 236 -0.38 23.93 -3.60
N GLY A 237 0.86 23.92 -3.13
CA GLY A 237 1.68 22.73 -2.96
C GLY A 237 1.10 21.72 -1.99
N LEU A 238 0.31 22.14 -1.00
CA LEU A 238 -0.29 21.24 -0.03
C LEU A 238 -1.18 20.18 -0.71
N ASP A 239 -2.13 20.62 -1.52
CA ASP A 239 -3.07 19.73 -2.23
C ASP A 239 -2.33 18.81 -3.22
N ILE A 240 -1.29 19.34 -3.88
CA ILE A 240 -0.45 18.57 -4.79
C ILE A 240 0.23 17.44 -4.03
N VAL A 241 0.87 17.74 -2.90
CA VAL A 241 1.63 16.76 -2.10
C VAL A 241 0.72 15.73 -1.46
N THR A 242 -0.43 16.12 -0.90
CA THR A 242 -1.38 15.18 -0.29
C THR A 242 -1.93 14.21 -1.32
N ARG A 243 -2.29 14.69 -2.52
CA ARG A 243 -2.69 13.81 -3.63
C ARG A 243 -1.55 12.89 -4.06
N GLU A 244 -0.33 13.41 -4.16
CA GLU A 244 0.85 12.63 -4.54
C GLU A 244 1.14 11.50 -3.54
N ALA A 245 0.96 11.76 -2.24
CA ALA A 245 1.13 10.79 -1.17
C ALA A 245 0.10 9.66 -1.27
N GLU A 246 -1.17 10.02 -1.53
CA GLU A 246 -2.26 9.07 -1.71
C GLU A 246 -2.06 8.21 -2.96
N GLU A 247 -1.74 8.81 -4.11
CA GLU A 247 -1.52 8.11 -5.37
C GLU A 247 -0.33 7.15 -5.30
N ARG A 248 0.73 7.51 -4.57
CA ARG A 248 1.94 6.69 -4.43
C ARG A 248 1.86 5.70 -3.26
N GLY A 249 0.91 5.87 -2.35
CA GLY A 249 0.76 5.05 -1.14
C GLY A 249 2.02 5.07 -0.26
N VAL A 250 2.62 6.25 -0.09
CA VAL A 250 3.80 6.47 0.75
C VAL A 250 3.36 7.10 2.07
N GLU A 251 3.70 6.44 3.18
CA GLU A 251 3.39 6.94 4.50
C GLU A 251 4.17 8.20 4.84
N ILE A 252 3.50 9.21 5.38
CA ILE A 252 4.11 10.48 5.80
C ILE A 252 3.82 10.70 7.27
N HIS A 253 4.87 10.73 8.09
CA HIS A 253 4.85 11.20 9.47
C HIS A 253 5.37 12.63 9.52
N THR A 254 4.60 13.55 10.08
CA THR A 254 4.99 14.96 10.20
C THR A 254 5.23 15.33 11.65
N ILE A 255 6.28 16.12 11.89
CA ILE A 255 6.70 16.55 13.22
C ILE A 255 6.83 18.08 13.19
N GLY A 256 5.92 18.76 13.89
CA GLY A 256 6.01 20.20 14.13
C GLY A 256 6.85 20.47 15.36
N PHE A 257 7.96 21.20 15.21
CA PHE A 257 8.84 21.56 16.31
C PHE A 257 8.66 23.04 16.71
N GLY A 258 8.14 23.30 17.91
CA GLY A 258 7.94 24.66 18.41
C GLY A 258 6.50 24.93 18.84
N THR A 259 6.03 26.17 18.68
CA THR A 259 4.69 26.60 19.07
C THR A 259 3.73 26.52 17.87
N PRO A 260 2.66 25.68 17.91
CA PRO A 260 1.71 25.57 16.82
C PRO A 260 1.06 26.91 16.45
N GLY A 261 0.85 27.16 15.15
CA GLY A 261 0.23 28.39 14.60
C GLY A 261 1.17 29.60 14.55
N LYS A 262 2.09 29.70 15.52
CA LYS A 262 3.11 30.75 15.57
C LYS A 262 4.33 30.37 14.73
N ASP A 263 4.99 29.27 15.07
CA ASP A 263 6.26 28.87 14.46
C ASP A 263 6.00 28.12 13.15
N PHE A 264 5.07 27.16 13.16
CA PHE A 264 4.67 26.37 12.00
C PHE A 264 3.15 26.33 11.84
N ASP A 265 2.68 25.87 10.67
CA ASP A 265 1.26 25.68 10.38
C ASP A 265 0.86 24.24 10.73
N GLU A 266 0.20 24.06 11.89
CA GLU A 266 -0.24 22.75 12.37
C GLU A 266 -1.28 22.11 11.43
N ALA A 267 -2.21 22.90 10.90
CA ALA A 267 -3.26 22.39 10.02
C ALA A 267 -2.63 21.82 8.73
N ALA A 268 -1.66 22.52 8.15
CA ALA A 268 -0.91 22.03 7.01
C ALA A 268 -0.12 20.74 7.33
N LEU A 269 0.53 20.63 8.49
CA LEU A 269 1.26 19.41 8.87
C LEU A 269 0.34 18.21 9.12
N ARG A 270 -0.84 18.43 9.70
CA ARG A 270 -1.89 17.40 9.85
C ARG A 270 -2.43 16.95 8.49
N ALA A 271 -2.68 17.88 7.57
CA ALA A 271 -3.14 17.59 6.21
C ALA A 271 -2.07 16.88 5.36
N LEU A 272 -0.78 17.13 5.63
CA LEU A 272 0.33 16.40 5.01
C LEU A 272 0.54 14.99 5.59
N ALA A 273 0.11 14.75 6.84
CA ALA A 273 0.24 13.45 7.47
C ALA A 273 -0.67 12.43 6.76
N TRP A 274 -0.08 11.35 6.26
CA TRP A 274 -0.79 10.34 5.47
C TRP A 274 -0.46 8.94 6.01
N PRO A 275 -1.43 8.01 6.12
CA PRO A 275 -2.80 8.06 5.58
C PRO A 275 -3.83 8.80 6.44
N ASN A 276 -3.46 9.28 7.62
CA ASN A 276 -4.37 10.03 8.50
C ASN A 276 -3.61 11.00 9.41
N GLU A 277 -4.36 11.92 10.03
CA GLU A 277 -3.81 12.92 10.98
C GLU A 277 -3.11 12.30 12.20
N GLY A 278 -3.36 11.02 12.52
CA GLY A 278 -2.66 10.31 13.59
C GLY A 278 -1.17 10.04 13.29
N ASN A 279 -0.68 10.44 12.10
CA ASN A 279 0.74 10.48 11.75
C ASN A 279 1.38 11.86 11.97
N TYR A 280 0.62 12.85 12.48
CA TYR A 280 1.14 14.13 12.94
C TYR A 280 1.58 14.05 14.40
N TYR A 281 2.72 14.66 14.70
CA TYR A 281 3.27 14.80 16.03
C TYR A 281 3.67 16.25 16.33
N HIS A 282 3.45 16.66 17.56
CA HIS A 282 3.89 17.96 18.07
C HIS A 282 5.00 17.81 19.12
N ALA A 283 6.12 18.49 18.88
CA ALA A 283 7.21 18.60 19.84
C ALA A 283 7.36 20.06 20.28
N ALA A 284 7.02 20.39 21.53
CA ALA A 284 7.35 21.71 22.09
C ALA A 284 8.81 21.79 22.58
N GLN A 285 9.41 20.64 22.93
CA GLN A 285 10.70 20.54 23.60
C GLN A 285 11.52 19.36 23.06
N GLN A 286 12.84 19.40 23.26
CA GLN A 286 13.76 18.37 22.79
C GLN A 286 13.46 16.96 23.34
N ILE A 287 13.08 16.85 24.63
CA ILE A 287 12.77 15.54 25.23
C ILE A 287 11.60 14.88 24.50
N ARG A 288 10.54 15.66 24.25
CA ARG A 288 9.38 15.18 23.49
C ARG A 288 9.76 14.83 22.05
N LEU A 289 10.66 15.59 21.44
CA LEU A 289 11.16 15.31 20.10
C LEU A 289 11.86 13.94 20.02
N LYS A 290 12.72 13.61 20.98
CA LYS A 290 13.36 12.30 21.09
C LYS A 290 12.31 11.18 21.17
N GLN A 291 11.33 11.32 22.06
CA GLN A 291 10.23 10.35 22.20
C GLN A 291 9.45 10.16 20.90
N ILE A 292 9.17 11.23 20.17
CA ILE A 292 8.42 11.17 18.91
C ILE A 292 9.19 10.42 17.84
N PHE A 293 10.50 10.66 17.67
CA PHE A 293 11.29 9.90 16.70
C PHE A 293 11.36 8.41 17.03
N GLY A 294 11.47 8.06 18.32
CA GLY A 294 11.38 6.67 18.79
C GLY A 294 10.02 6.06 18.44
N ALA A 295 8.92 6.73 18.83
CA ALA A 295 7.56 6.26 18.57
C ALA A 295 7.24 6.14 17.08
N ALA A 296 7.64 7.11 16.25
CA ALA A 296 7.46 7.06 14.80
C ALA A 296 8.21 5.87 14.18
N ARG A 297 9.43 5.58 14.68
CA ARG A 297 10.21 4.43 14.23
C ARG A 297 9.61 3.10 14.67
N GLU A 298 9.22 2.99 15.93
CA GLU A 298 8.55 1.81 16.47
C GLU A 298 7.23 1.54 15.73
N LYS A 299 6.51 2.59 15.31
CA LYS A 299 5.26 2.47 14.54
C LYS A 299 5.50 1.92 13.13
N LEU A 300 6.72 2.06 12.61
CA LEU A 300 7.15 1.47 11.34
C LEU A 300 7.56 0.00 11.51
N SER A 301 8.13 -0.37 12.66
CA SER A 301 8.58 -1.76 12.91
C SER A 301 7.51 -2.68 13.50
N ASN A 302 6.59 -2.15 14.30
CA ASN A 302 5.63 -2.93 15.10
C ASN A 302 4.26 -3.05 14.43
N ARG A 303 4.26 -3.50 13.17
CA ARG A 303 3.06 -3.67 12.34
C ARG A 303 2.59 -5.11 12.29
N PHE A 304 1.27 -5.27 12.24
CA PHE A 304 0.59 -6.53 11.97
C PHE A 304 0.09 -6.53 10.56
N LEU A 305 0.45 -7.57 9.82
CA LEU A 305 -0.18 -7.89 8.57
C LEU A 305 -1.36 -8.81 8.85
N LEU A 306 -2.58 -8.39 8.54
CA LEU A 306 -3.76 -9.22 8.62
C LEU A 306 -4.22 -9.50 7.20
N THR A 307 -4.44 -10.77 6.89
CA THR A 307 -5.01 -11.16 5.60
C THR A 307 -6.38 -11.79 5.83
N VAL A 308 -7.38 -11.15 5.25
CA VAL A 308 -8.80 -11.46 5.47
C VAL A 308 -9.48 -11.82 4.17
N GLY A 309 -10.48 -12.69 4.25
CA GLY A 309 -11.33 -13.03 3.13
C GLY A 309 -11.62 -14.52 3.05
N PRO A 310 -12.15 -15.00 1.91
CA PRO A 310 -12.59 -14.20 0.77
C PRO A 310 -13.77 -13.29 1.17
N VAL A 311 -13.67 -12.01 0.81
CA VAL A 311 -14.63 -10.98 1.22
C VAL A 311 -15.93 -11.04 0.39
N ARG A 312 -15.81 -11.45 -0.87
CA ARG A 312 -16.89 -11.70 -1.83
C ARG A 312 -16.57 -13.00 -2.58
N LEU A 313 -17.56 -13.57 -3.28
CA LEU A 313 -17.35 -14.78 -4.09
C LEU A 313 -16.59 -14.48 -5.39
N ASP A 314 -16.88 -13.32 -5.99
CA ASP A 314 -16.26 -12.85 -7.23
C ASP A 314 -15.81 -11.40 -7.05
N LYS A 315 -14.65 -11.08 -7.60
CA LYS A 315 -14.08 -9.74 -7.68
C LYS A 315 -15.01 -8.75 -8.40
N ASN A 316 -15.82 -9.19 -9.35
CA ASN A 316 -16.79 -8.33 -10.05
C ASN A 316 -17.81 -7.70 -9.10
N GLN A 317 -18.13 -8.37 -7.97
CA GLN A 317 -19.03 -7.84 -6.93
C GLN A 317 -18.44 -6.64 -6.18
N LEU A 318 -17.15 -6.39 -6.33
CA LEU A 318 -16.50 -5.22 -5.75
C LEU A 318 -16.60 -3.98 -6.64
N THR A 319 -17.04 -4.08 -7.89
CA THR A 319 -17.11 -2.93 -8.82
C THR A 319 -18.04 -1.83 -8.29
N GLY A 320 -17.56 -0.58 -8.28
CA GLY A 320 -18.27 0.57 -7.72
C GLY A 320 -18.50 0.55 -6.20
N GLN A 321 -18.00 -0.47 -5.49
CA GLN A 321 -18.13 -0.57 -4.04
C GLN A 321 -17.08 0.27 -3.31
N ARG A 322 -17.49 0.77 -2.13
CA ARG A 322 -16.62 1.33 -1.10
C ARG A 322 -16.77 0.46 0.15
N LEU A 323 -15.68 -0.11 0.62
CA LEU A 323 -15.65 -0.97 1.80
C LEU A 323 -14.90 -0.27 2.91
N ARG A 324 -15.53 -0.12 4.08
CA ARG A 324 -14.86 0.34 5.30
C ARG A 324 -14.59 -0.86 6.18
N PHE A 325 -13.35 -0.98 6.63
CA PHE A 325 -12.94 -2.08 7.50
C PHE A 325 -12.79 -1.58 8.94
N ARG A 326 -13.38 -2.32 9.88
CA ARG A 326 -13.22 -2.15 11.31
C ARG A 326 -12.53 -3.39 11.87
N VAL A 327 -11.43 -3.19 12.59
CA VAL A 327 -10.67 -4.26 13.23
C VAL A 327 -10.97 -4.24 14.72
N SER A 328 -11.30 -5.38 15.30
CA SER A 328 -11.46 -5.53 16.74
C SER A 328 -10.56 -6.63 17.27
N LEU A 329 -9.94 -6.39 18.42
CA LEU A 329 -9.03 -7.32 19.11
C LEU A 329 -9.56 -7.60 20.51
N GLU A 330 -9.74 -8.87 20.82
CA GLU A 330 -10.02 -9.31 22.19
C GLU A 330 -8.70 -9.48 22.97
N ILE A 331 -8.43 -8.57 23.91
CA ILE A 331 -7.24 -8.64 24.76
C ILE A 331 -7.38 -9.72 25.84
N PRO A 332 -6.28 -10.21 26.46
CA PRO A 332 -6.35 -11.28 27.46
C PRO A 332 -7.24 -10.98 28.67
N SER A 333 -7.48 -9.72 28.99
CA SER A 333 -8.42 -9.30 30.05
C SER A 333 -9.90 -9.52 29.68
N GLY A 334 -10.21 -9.91 28.44
CA GLY A 334 -11.57 -10.06 27.92
C GLY A 334 -12.16 -8.76 27.36
N ALA A 335 -11.48 -7.62 27.49
CA ALA A 335 -11.93 -6.39 26.84
C ALA A 335 -11.73 -6.49 25.31
N THR A 336 -12.64 -5.86 24.56
CA THR A 336 -12.52 -5.75 23.10
C THR A 336 -12.08 -4.34 22.75
N VAL A 337 -10.94 -4.24 22.10
CA VAL A 337 -10.40 -2.98 21.57
C VAL A 337 -10.79 -2.87 20.10
N VAL A 338 -11.31 -1.73 19.68
CA VAL A 338 -11.74 -1.49 18.30
C VAL A 338 -10.80 -0.49 17.64
N SER A 339 -10.66 -0.57 16.31
CA SER A 339 -9.87 0.37 15.55
C SER A 339 -10.42 1.80 15.64
N SER A 340 -9.53 2.76 15.92
CA SER A 340 -9.87 4.18 16.02
C SER A 340 -10.20 4.80 14.67
N ASN A 341 -9.67 4.22 13.59
CA ASN A 341 -9.97 4.59 12.21
C ASN A 341 -10.57 3.41 11.44
N GLU A 342 -11.37 3.73 10.42
CA GLU A 342 -12.01 2.77 9.52
C GLU A 342 -11.61 3.11 8.08
N PRO A 343 -10.41 2.71 7.62
CA PRO A 343 -9.95 3.08 6.32
C PRO A 343 -10.88 2.50 5.26
N THR A 344 -11.15 3.34 4.26
CA THR A 344 -12.05 2.98 3.16
C THR A 344 -11.21 2.48 1.99
N TRP A 345 -11.52 1.29 1.50
CA TRP A 345 -11.11 0.85 0.17
C TRP A 345 -12.21 1.17 -0.84
N SER A 346 -11.81 1.69 -1.99
CA SER A 346 -12.74 2.11 -3.04
C SER A 346 -12.32 1.51 -4.37
N SER A 347 -13.26 0.82 -5.01
CA SER A 347 -13.06 0.31 -6.37
C SER A 347 -13.38 1.38 -7.44
N PRO A 348 -12.88 1.21 -8.67
CA PRO A 348 -13.36 1.94 -9.83
C PRO A 348 -14.87 1.69 -10.07
N GLY A 349 -15.59 2.72 -10.51
CA GLY A 349 -17.05 2.65 -10.70
C GLY A 349 -17.53 1.79 -11.88
N LEU A 350 -16.71 1.63 -12.91
CA LEU A 350 -17.13 1.03 -14.19
C LEU A 350 -16.41 -0.26 -14.56
N VAL A 351 -15.34 -0.61 -13.84
CA VAL A 351 -14.46 -1.73 -14.21
C VAL A 351 -14.17 -2.55 -12.97
N SER A 352 -14.13 -3.88 -13.14
CA SER A 352 -13.66 -4.76 -12.07
C SER A 352 -12.30 -4.27 -11.57
N PRO A 353 -12.11 -4.15 -10.24
CA PRO A 353 -10.84 -3.74 -9.69
C PRO A 353 -9.75 -4.73 -10.11
N LEU A 354 -8.51 -4.24 -10.26
CA LEU A 354 -7.34 -5.09 -10.41
C LEU A 354 -6.84 -5.52 -9.03
N PHE A 355 -6.27 -6.71 -8.94
CA PHE A 355 -5.56 -7.10 -7.72
C PHE A 355 -4.31 -6.22 -7.59
N GLU A 356 -4.14 -5.61 -6.42
CA GLU A 356 -3.00 -4.76 -6.12
C GLU A 356 -1.76 -5.61 -5.81
N ASP A 357 -1.96 -6.82 -5.27
CA ASP A 357 -0.88 -7.74 -4.95
C ASP A 357 -1.32 -9.22 -5.00
N ARG A 358 -0.34 -10.11 -4.89
CA ARG A 358 -0.52 -11.55 -4.68
C ARG A 358 -0.28 -11.89 -3.22
N LEU A 359 -0.79 -13.05 -2.80
CA LEU A 359 -0.42 -13.61 -1.51
C LEU A 359 1.06 -13.97 -1.51
N ASP A 360 1.74 -13.69 -0.40
CA ASP A 360 3.07 -14.22 -0.16
C ASP A 360 3.02 -15.72 0.16
N THR A 361 4.19 -16.37 0.24
CA THR A 361 4.28 -17.80 0.48
C THR A 361 3.70 -18.20 1.86
N ALA A 362 3.84 -17.36 2.88
CA ALA A 362 3.34 -17.66 4.22
C ALA A 362 1.81 -17.52 4.27
N GLU A 363 1.27 -16.43 3.74
CA GLU A 363 -0.16 -16.19 3.54
C GLU A 363 -0.80 -17.31 2.74
N PHE A 364 -0.18 -17.73 1.63
CA PHE A 364 -0.68 -18.82 0.80
C PHE A 364 -0.68 -20.17 1.52
N ASN A 365 0.36 -20.46 2.30
CA ASN A 365 0.42 -21.67 3.11
C ASN A 365 -0.68 -21.68 4.18
N ASP A 366 -0.96 -20.54 4.81
CA ASP A 366 -2.01 -20.43 5.82
C ASP A 366 -3.42 -20.42 5.20
N LEU A 367 -3.54 -19.94 3.96
CA LEU A 367 -4.75 -20.06 3.14
C LEU A 367 -5.12 -21.53 2.91
N ILE A 368 -4.13 -22.38 2.57
CA ILE A 368 -4.36 -23.81 2.32
C ILE A 368 -4.79 -24.54 3.60
N LYS A 369 -4.22 -24.18 4.75
CA LYS A 369 -4.55 -24.80 6.03
C LYS A 369 -5.91 -24.37 6.58
N THR A 370 -6.40 -23.21 6.17
CA THR A 370 -7.66 -22.66 6.68
C THR A 370 -8.77 -23.12 5.74
N PRO A 371 -9.62 -24.10 6.13
CA PRO A 371 -10.78 -24.43 5.32
C PRO A 371 -11.67 -23.19 5.29
N PHE A 372 -11.86 -22.62 4.10
CA PHE A 372 -12.92 -21.64 3.97
C PHE A 372 -14.23 -22.39 4.11
N ASP A 373 -14.89 -22.17 5.24
CA ASP A 373 -16.32 -22.42 5.42
C ASP A 373 -17.08 -21.44 4.51
N SER A 374 -16.87 -21.56 3.20
CA SER A 374 -17.91 -21.23 2.27
C SER A 374 -19.04 -22.16 2.64
N GLY A 375 -20.04 -21.69 3.39
CA GLY A 375 -21.30 -22.41 3.66
C GLY A 375 -22.04 -22.86 2.38
N ALA A 376 -21.42 -22.71 1.20
CA ALA A 376 -21.67 -23.49 0.02
C ALA A 376 -21.35 -24.97 0.26
N VAL A 377 -22.42 -25.75 0.41
CA VAL A 377 -22.55 -27.15 -0.04
C VAL A 377 -21.40 -27.54 -0.95
N ASN A 378 -20.59 -28.52 -0.51
CA ASN A 378 -19.41 -29.07 -1.18
C ASN A 378 -19.27 -28.56 -2.63
N PRO A 379 -18.30 -27.69 -2.98
CA PRO A 379 -18.28 -26.99 -4.27
C PRO A 379 -18.32 -27.95 -5.47
N LEU A 380 -17.84 -29.18 -5.29
CA LEU A 380 -17.99 -30.27 -6.24
C LEU A 380 -19.45 -30.72 -6.39
N LEU A 381 -20.17 -30.93 -5.30
CA LEU A 381 -21.62 -31.20 -5.29
C LEU A 381 -22.40 -30.03 -5.88
N GLY A 382 -22.07 -28.78 -5.53
CA GLY A 382 -22.73 -27.60 -6.08
C GLY A 382 -22.56 -27.48 -7.60
N ARG A 383 -21.35 -27.76 -8.12
CA ARG A 383 -21.09 -27.81 -9.57
C ARG A 383 -21.74 -29.02 -10.24
N LEU A 384 -21.76 -30.19 -9.59
CA LEU A 384 -22.45 -31.39 -10.09
C LEU A 384 -23.96 -31.18 -10.10
N TYR A 385 -24.51 -30.52 -9.10
CA TYR A 385 -25.93 -30.23 -8.99
C TYR A 385 -26.35 -29.18 -10.01
N SER A 386 -25.57 -28.10 -10.20
CA SER A 386 -25.90 -27.09 -11.21
C SER A 386 -25.78 -27.64 -12.62
N ARG A 387 -24.71 -28.40 -12.93
CA ARG A 387 -24.55 -29.06 -14.24
C ARG A 387 -25.60 -30.15 -14.44
N GLY A 388 -25.90 -30.93 -13.40
CA GLY A 388 -26.93 -31.96 -13.41
C GLY A 388 -28.32 -31.38 -13.60
N LEU A 389 -28.65 -30.25 -12.97
CA LEU A 389 -29.90 -29.53 -13.14
C LEU A 389 -30.04 -29.01 -14.58
N VAL A 390 -28.99 -28.39 -15.12
CA VAL A 390 -28.97 -27.94 -16.53
C VAL A 390 -29.17 -29.13 -17.47
N LEU A 391 -28.46 -30.24 -17.26
CA LEU A 391 -28.64 -31.48 -18.03
C LEU A 391 -30.06 -32.05 -17.91
N ALA A 392 -30.66 -32.02 -16.72
CA ALA A 392 -32.01 -32.50 -16.48
C ALA A 392 -33.06 -31.61 -17.17
N ILE A 393 -32.88 -30.28 -17.15
CA ILE A 393 -33.76 -29.32 -17.84
C ILE A 393 -33.66 -29.53 -19.35
N PHE A 394 -32.44 -29.55 -19.91
CA PHE A 394 -32.25 -29.79 -21.35
C PHE A 394 -32.73 -31.17 -21.77
N GLY A 395 -32.45 -32.20 -20.96
CA GLY A 395 -32.96 -33.57 -21.18
C GLY A 395 -34.49 -33.62 -21.16
N GLY A 396 -35.14 -32.90 -20.24
CA GLY A 396 -36.59 -32.79 -20.16
C GLY A 396 -37.20 -32.06 -21.37
N ILE A 397 -36.55 -30.99 -21.84
CA ILE A 397 -36.94 -30.28 -23.06
C ILE A 397 -36.80 -31.21 -24.27
N LEU A 398 -35.67 -31.91 -24.39
CA LEU A 398 -35.41 -32.82 -25.50
C LEU A 398 -36.41 -33.99 -25.50
N ALA A 399 -36.68 -34.59 -24.34
CA ALA A 399 -37.67 -35.65 -24.19
C ALA A 399 -39.09 -35.16 -24.52
N SER A 400 -39.45 -33.94 -24.11
CA SER A 400 -40.75 -33.35 -24.46
C SER A 400 -40.87 -33.09 -25.96
N LEU A 401 -39.79 -32.63 -26.61
CA LEU A 401 -39.73 -32.47 -28.06
C LEU A 401 -39.80 -33.79 -28.81
N TRP A 402 -39.17 -34.85 -28.29
CA TRP A 402 -39.09 -36.15 -28.96
C TRP A 402 -40.32 -37.02 -28.75
N PHE A 403 -40.95 -36.97 -27.58
CA PHE A 403 -42.07 -37.83 -27.22
C PHE A 403 -43.40 -37.09 -27.09
N GLY A 404 -43.37 -35.85 -26.60
CA GLY A 404 -44.56 -35.04 -26.41
C GLY A 404 -45.05 -34.42 -27.72
N LEU A 405 -44.15 -33.74 -28.44
CA LEU A 405 -44.52 -33.02 -29.67
C LEU A 405 -45.07 -33.96 -30.75
N PRO A 406 -44.48 -35.12 -31.06
CA PRO A 406 -45.01 -36.00 -32.09
C PRO A 406 -46.38 -36.59 -31.74
N ARG A 407 -46.67 -36.81 -30.45
CA ARG A 407 -48.00 -37.27 -30.01
C ARG A 407 -49.06 -36.18 -30.11
N LEU A 408 -48.68 -34.92 -29.89
CA LEU A 408 -49.56 -33.77 -30.04
C LEU A 408 -49.84 -33.43 -31.52
N VAL A 409 -48.82 -33.49 -32.37
CA VAL A 409 -48.91 -33.13 -33.79
C VAL A 409 -49.46 -34.27 -34.65
N TRP A 410 -49.19 -35.53 -34.28
CA TRP A 410 -49.63 -36.72 -35.03
C TRP A 410 -50.32 -37.77 -34.14
N PRO A 411 -51.43 -37.43 -33.46
CA PRO A 411 -52.12 -38.36 -32.56
C PRO A 411 -52.58 -39.64 -33.28
N GLU A 412 -52.92 -39.54 -34.57
CA GLU A 412 -53.36 -40.64 -35.45
C GLU A 412 -52.39 -41.83 -35.46
N ARG A 413 -51.07 -41.59 -35.38
CA ARG A 413 -50.06 -42.67 -35.41
C ARG A 413 -49.89 -43.38 -34.08
N TYR A 414 -50.36 -42.78 -32.99
CA TYR A 414 -50.21 -43.29 -31.63
C TYR A 414 -51.53 -43.79 -31.04
N ALA A 415 -52.67 -43.51 -31.69
CA ALA A 415 -53.90 -44.20 -31.41
C ALA A 415 -53.75 -45.69 -31.83
N PRO A 416 -53.97 -46.65 -30.93
CA PRO A 416 -53.93 -48.06 -31.31
C PRO A 416 -54.95 -48.28 -32.42
N ALA A 417 -54.47 -48.79 -33.56
CA ALA A 417 -55.34 -49.08 -34.70
C ALA A 417 -56.50 -49.96 -34.20
N PRO A 418 -57.76 -49.60 -34.50
CA PRO A 418 -58.90 -50.37 -34.04
C PRO A 418 -58.73 -51.83 -34.53
N PRO A 419 -59.02 -52.84 -33.70
CA PRO A 419 -58.63 -54.25 -33.91
C PRO A 419 -59.26 -54.95 -35.13
N VAL A 420 -59.85 -54.24 -36.07
CA VAL A 420 -60.65 -54.79 -37.17
C VAL A 420 -59.83 -55.24 -38.39
N LEU A 421 -58.52 -54.93 -38.45
CA LEU A 421 -57.68 -55.23 -39.65
C LEU A 421 -56.81 -56.49 -39.55
N ASN A 422 -56.91 -57.28 -38.47
CA ASN A 422 -56.14 -58.53 -38.34
C ASN A 422 -56.79 -59.74 -39.02
N GLN A 423 -58.07 -59.68 -39.41
CA GLN A 423 -58.71 -60.77 -40.16
C GLN A 423 -58.39 -60.77 -41.66
N ALA A 424 -58.08 -59.62 -42.27
CA ALA A 424 -57.83 -59.52 -43.72
C ALA A 424 -56.43 -59.99 -44.15
N MET A 425 -55.41 -59.84 -43.30
CA MET A 425 -54.04 -60.26 -43.65
C MET A 425 -53.79 -61.77 -43.45
N ALA A 426 -54.54 -62.43 -42.56
CA ALA A 426 -54.46 -63.88 -42.38
C ALA A 426 -54.89 -64.66 -43.65
N MET A 427 -55.82 -64.11 -44.44
CA MET A 427 -56.22 -64.75 -45.72
C MET A 427 -55.21 -64.55 -46.85
N ARG A 428 -54.35 -63.54 -46.81
CA ARG A 428 -53.37 -63.27 -47.87
C ARG A 428 -52.11 -64.13 -47.78
N GLN A 429 -51.75 -64.63 -46.60
CA GLN A 429 -50.58 -65.49 -46.42
C GLN A 429 -50.80 -66.95 -46.86
N ALA A 430 -52.04 -67.38 -47.13
CA ALA A 430 -52.31 -68.71 -47.66
C ALA A 430 -52.08 -68.85 -49.18
N ALA A 431 -51.90 -67.75 -49.92
CA ALA A 431 -51.90 -67.76 -51.40
C ALA A 431 -50.52 -67.63 -52.07
N MET A 432 -49.42 -67.50 -51.32
CA MET A 432 -48.07 -67.38 -51.90
C MET A 432 -47.09 -68.39 -51.27
N ARG A 433 -47.30 -69.67 -51.59
CA ARG A 433 -46.22 -70.67 -51.61
C ARG A 433 -45.82 -70.88 -53.07
N ILE A 434 -44.71 -70.27 -53.49
CA ILE A 434 -44.03 -70.60 -54.74
C ILE A 434 -42.77 -71.43 -54.39
N PRO A 435 -42.43 -72.48 -55.15
CA PRO A 435 -41.41 -73.45 -54.76
C PRO A 435 -39.98 -72.95 -55.04
N ASN A 436 -39.06 -73.49 -54.24
CA ASN A 436 -37.61 -73.43 -54.37
C ASN A 436 -37.11 -73.68 -55.81
N PHE A 437 -36.16 -72.86 -56.25
CA PHE A 437 -35.20 -73.20 -57.29
C PHE A 437 -33.77 -73.02 -56.76
N ASN A 438 -32.97 -74.06 -56.96
CA ASN A 438 -31.60 -74.22 -56.49
C ASN A 438 -30.56 -73.77 -57.54
N ALA A 439 -29.40 -73.37 -57.02
CA ALA A 439 -28.02 -73.48 -57.58
C ALA A 439 -27.53 -72.36 -58.54
N PRO A 440 -26.22 -72.30 -58.88
CA PRO A 440 -25.03 -72.17 -58.01
C PRO A 440 -23.95 -71.18 -58.57
N GLY A 441 -22.89 -70.90 -57.80
CA GLY A 441 -21.55 -70.48 -58.32
C GLY A 441 -21.15 -69.00 -58.19
N GLY A 442 -19.94 -68.75 -57.65
CA GLY A 442 -19.29 -67.43 -57.54
C GLY A 442 -18.67 -66.94 -58.87
N PRO A 443 -17.52 -66.22 -58.92
CA PRO A 443 -16.80 -65.49 -57.87
C PRO A 443 -16.30 -64.06 -58.32
N ASN A 444 -15.80 -63.29 -57.35
CA ASN A 444 -14.62 -62.39 -57.44
C ASN A 444 -14.61 -61.04 -58.25
N VAL A 445 -13.77 -60.13 -57.73
CA VAL A 445 -13.10 -58.96 -58.34
C VAL A 445 -13.83 -57.61 -58.41
N GLY A 446 -13.23 -56.58 -57.79
CA GLY A 446 -12.83 -55.39 -58.56
C GLY A 446 -13.30 -54.01 -58.10
N ASN A 447 -12.35 -53.27 -57.53
CA ASN A 447 -12.06 -51.85 -57.75
C ASN A 447 -13.02 -50.73 -57.28
N THR A 448 -12.34 -49.76 -56.66
CA THR A 448 -12.74 -48.44 -56.16
C THR A 448 -13.24 -47.48 -57.26
N PRO A 449 -13.80 -46.33 -56.87
CA PRO A 449 -12.97 -45.13 -56.99
C PRO A 449 -12.99 -44.21 -55.76
N ALA A 450 -11.83 -43.57 -55.56
CA ALA A 450 -11.58 -42.53 -54.59
C ALA A 450 -12.45 -41.28 -54.87
N MET A 451 -13.09 -40.75 -53.84
CA MET A 451 -13.67 -39.40 -53.88
C MET A 451 -12.58 -38.36 -53.65
N ASN A 452 -12.30 -37.60 -54.71
CA ASN A 452 -11.63 -36.31 -54.65
C ASN A 452 -12.43 -35.35 -53.75
N MET A 453 -11.88 -34.98 -52.59
CA MET A 453 -12.35 -33.81 -51.86
C MET A 453 -11.68 -32.56 -52.44
N ALA A 454 -12.50 -31.68 -53.02
CA ALA A 454 -12.11 -30.35 -53.43
C ALA A 454 -11.70 -29.49 -52.22
N PRO A 455 -10.76 -28.54 -52.38
CA PRO A 455 -10.42 -27.61 -51.31
C PRO A 455 -11.60 -26.66 -51.02
N MET A 456 -12.07 -26.67 -49.77
CA MET A 456 -13.00 -25.66 -49.26
C MET A 456 -12.36 -24.27 -49.39
N GLN A 457 -12.98 -23.42 -50.20
CA GLN A 457 -12.70 -21.98 -50.25
C GLN A 457 -13.04 -21.35 -48.90
N MET A 458 -12.08 -20.64 -48.33
CA MET A 458 -12.34 -19.76 -47.18
C MET A 458 -13.24 -18.59 -47.61
N PRO A 459 -14.21 -18.18 -46.77
CA PRO A 459 -14.99 -16.98 -47.03
C PRO A 459 -14.09 -15.75 -47.02
N GLN A 460 -14.14 -14.99 -48.12
CA GLN A 460 -13.48 -13.70 -48.25
C GLN A 460 -14.07 -12.71 -47.25
N TYR A 461 -13.20 -12.06 -46.49
CA TYR A 461 -13.56 -10.91 -45.65
C TYR A 461 -14.05 -9.76 -46.55
N PRO A 462 -15.12 -9.05 -46.17
CA PRO A 462 -15.53 -7.84 -46.88
C PRO A 462 -14.46 -6.74 -46.73
N PRO A 463 -14.29 -5.87 -47.74
CA PRO A 463 -13.33 -4.77 -47.69
C PRO A 463 -13.71 -3.76 -46.59
N PRO A 464 -12.72 -3.05 -46.01
CA PRO A 464 -12.98 -2.04 -45.00
C PRO A 464 -13.80 -0.90 -45.59
N MET A 465 -14.93 -0.56 -44.94
CA MET A 465 -15.71 0.61 -45.28
C MET A 465 -14.84 1.86 -45.12
N GLN A 466 -14.60 2.53 -46.24
CA GLN A 466 -14.13 3.92 -46.26
C GLN A 466 -15.29 4.84 -45.87
N GLY A 467 -15.02 5.78 -44.96
CA GLY A 467 -15.80 7.01 -44.80
C GLY A 467 -16.84 7.00 -43.69
N PHE A 468 -16.39 7.18 -42.44
CA PHE A 468 -17.25 7.86 -41.47
C PHE A 468 -17.20 9.36 -41.74
N PRO A 469 -18.34 10.05 -41.97
CA PRO A 469 -18.36 11.49 -42.06
C PRO A 469 -17.95 12.09 -40.71
N GLN A 470 -16.99 13.01 -40.75
CA GLN A 470 -16.60 13.79 -39.58
C GLN A 470 -17.84 14.52 -39.01
N PRO A 471 -18.02 14.55 -37.67
CA PRO A 471 -19.05 15.36 -37.06
C PRO A 471 -18.75 16.84 -37.34
N GLN A 472 -19.64 17.48 -38.11
CA GLN A 472 -19.65 18.93 -38.26
C GLN A 472 -19.91 19.56 -36.89
N ILE A 473 -18.88 20.19 -36.34
CA ILE A 473 -18.99 21.06 -35.17
C ILE A 473 -19.85 22.25 -35.58
N ARG A 474 -21.06 22.34 -35.03
CA ARG A 474 -21.91 23.54 -35.14
C ARG A 474 -21.24 24.71 -34.42
N PRO A 475 -20.95 25.83 -35.08
CA PRO A 475 -20.54 27.06 -34.42
C PRO A 475 -21.81 27.87 -34.11
N ASP A 476 -22.59 27.46 -33.11
CA ASP A 476 -23.73 28.26 -32.63
C ASP A 476 -23.97 27.96 -31.15
N LEU A 477 -23.16 28.58 -30.30
CA LEU A 477 -23.45 28.82 -28.88
C LEU A 477 -22.48 29.89 -28.33
N ALA A 478 -22.35 30.99 -29.07
CA ALA A 478 -21.96 32.27 -28.51
C ALA A 478 -23.23 33.04 -28.13
N ALA A 479 -23.17 33.76 -27.00
CA ALA A 479 -24.23 34.59 -26.42
C ALA A 479 -25.29 33.87 -25.56
N ARG A 480 -24.91 33.57 -24.31
CA ARG A 480 -25.81 33.78 -23.17
C ARG A 480 -25.22 34.85 -22.26
N PRO A 481 -25.99 35.88 -21.86
CA PRO A 481 -25.50 36.97 -21.02
C PRO A 481 -25.20 36.47 -19.61
N ALA A 482 -24.10 36.98 -19.05
CA ALA A 482 -23.66 36.69 -17.70
C ALA A 482 -24.70 37.20 -16.69
N THR A 483 -25.25 36.27 -15.89
CA THR A 483 -26.01 36.62 -14.70
C THR A 483 -25.03 37.14 -13.66
N GLU A 484 -25.11 38.45 -13.42
CA GLU A 484 -24.38 39.21 -12.42
C GLU A 484 -24.68 38.67 -11.01
N ILE A 485 -23.78 37.83 -10.49
CA ILE A 485 -23.78 37.45 -9.07
C ILE A 485 -23.16 38.61 -8.30
N ARG A 486 -24.02 39.47 -7.73
CA ARG A 486 -23.64 40.48 -6.72
C ARG A 486 -23.04 39.78 -5.50
N LEU A 487 -21.72 39.88 -5.35
CA LEU A 487 -21.05 39.60 -4.08
C LEU A 487 -21.26 40.76 -3.10
N PRO A 488 -21.49 40.49 -1.81
CA PRO A 488 -21.65 41.54 -0.80
C PRO A 488 -20.32 42.23 -0.53
N ASN A 489 -20.41 43.55 -0.51
CA ASN A 489 -19.34 44.53 -0.30
C ASN A 489 -18.87 44.54 1.18
N PRO A 490 -17.61 44.22 1.51
CA PRO A 490 -17.10 44.45 2.86
C PRO A 490 -16.37 45.80 2.91
N SER A 491 -17.14 46.87 3.12
CA SER A 491 -16.60 48.16 3.55
C SER A 491 -16.52 48.19 5.07
N PHE A 492 -15.33 48.02 5.65
CA PHE A 492 -15.05 48.44 7.03
C PHE A 492 -13.60 48.91 7.24
N ASN A 493 -13.49 50.24 7.34
CA ASN A 493 -12.63 51.06 8.19
C ASN A 493 -11.14 50.72 8.35
N THR A 494 -10.33 51.41 7.55
CA THR A 494 -8.96 51.82 7.87
C THR A 494 -8.96 53.01 8.84
N SER A 495 -8.80 52.75 10.13
CA SER A 495 -8.40 53.79 11.09
C SER A 495 -6.88 53.94 11.09
N PHE A 496 -6.43 55.06 10.52
CA PHE A 496 -5.08 55.59 10.60
C PHE A 496 -4.62 55.75 12.06
N GLY A 497 -3.60 54.98 12.45
CA GLY A 497 -2.81 55.20 13.67
C GLY A 497 -1.55 55.98 13.33
N LYS A 498 -1.45 57.20 13.85
CA LYS A 498 -0.32 58.13 13.78
C LYS A 498 1.02 57.45 14.11
N GLU A 499 1.98 57.59 13.20
CA GLU A 499 3.41 57.39 13.46
C GLU A 499 3.91 58.43 14.47
N VAL A 500 4.59 57.95 15.51
CA VAL A 500 5.43 58.73 16.41
C VAL A 500 6.88 58.50 15.96
N PRO A 501 7.67 59.54 15.65
CA PRO A 501 9.05 59.35 15.25
C PRO A 501 9.89 58.97 16.48
N GLN A 502 10.45 57.75 16.47
CA GLN A 502 11.46 57.35 17.44
C GLN A 502 12.80 58.00 17.09
N ARG A 503 13.33 58.65 18.13
CA ARG A 503 14.61 59.35 18.23
C ARG A 503 15.77 58.36 18.07
N GLU A 504 16.59 58.54 17.04
CA GLU A 504 17.86 57.81 16.88
C GLU A 504 18.83 58.17 18.01
N GLU A 505 19.21 57.18 18.81
CA GLU A 505 20.38 57.26 19.69
C GLU A 505 21.66 56.89 18.91
N PRO A 506 22.79 57.57 19.18
CA PRO A 506 24.03 57.38 18.45
C PRO A 506 24.68 56.02 18.76
N ARG A 507 25.04 55.29 17.70
CA ARG A 507 25.78 54.02 17.79
C ARG A 507 27.17 54.24 18.42
N PRO A 508 27.59 53.43 19.40
CA PRO A 508 28.97 53.45 19.88
C PRO A 508 29.94 52.90 18.82
N ALA A 509 31.12 53.51 18.77
CA ALA A 509 32.20 53.14 17.86
C ALA A 509 32.63 51.68 18.01
N VAL A 510 32.68 50.96 16.90
CA VAL A 510 33.22 49.60 16.81
C VAL A 510 34.74 49.67 16.94
N VAL A 511 35.26 49.20 18.06
CA VAL A 511 36.70 48.95 18.25
C VAL A 511 37.04 47.67 17.50
N MET A 512 37.85 47.78 16.45
CA MET A 512 38.39 46.63 15.72
C MET A 512 39.37 45.86 16.64
N PRO A 513 39.25 44.52 16.74
CA PRO A 513 40.28 43.71 17.36
C PRO A 513 41.55 43.66 16.48
N PRO A 514 42.75 43.56 17.09
CA PRO A 514 44.02 43.49 16.36
C PRO A 514 44.16 42.17 15.59
N ASP A 515 44.79 42.25 14.41
CA ASP A 515 45.03 41.12 13.50
C ASP A 515 45.80 39.98 14.20
N PRO A 516 45.39 38.71 13.98
CA PRO A 516 46.13 37.57 14.50
C PRO A 516 47.47 37.39 13.78
N LYS A 517 48.52 37.16 14.59
CA LYS A 517 49.88 36.82 14.15
C LYS A 517 49.86 35.58 13.22
N PRO A 518 50.69 35.56 12.16
CA PRO A 518 50.79 34.41 11.27
C PRO A 518 51.40 33.19 11.98
N GLU A 519 50.71 32.06 11.89
CA GLU A 519 51.21 30.75 12.34
C GLU A 519 52.35 30.24 11.43
N PRO A 520 53.33 29.51 12.00
CA PRO A 520 54.44 28.93 11.25
C PRO A 520 54.00 27.72 10.40
N PRO A 521 54.71 27.43 9.29
CA PRO A 521 54.31 26.40 8.33
C PRO A 521 54.42 24.98 8.91
N VAL A 522 53.31 24.24 8.82
CA VAL A 522 53.21 22.82 9.18
C VAL A 522 53.98 21.97 8.15
N ARG A 523 54.97 21.19 8.64
CA ARG A 523 55.71 20.19 7.86
C ARG A 523 54.79 19.05 7.43
N LYS A 524 54.80 18.74 6.13
CA LYS A 524 54.15 17.54 5.55
C LYS A 524 54.89 16.27 5.98
N PRO A 525 54.19 15.23 6.47
CA PRO A 525 54.76 13.89 6.53
C PRO A 525 54.66 13.22 5.15
N THR A 526 55.83 12.90 4.61
CA THR A 526 56.05 11.85 3.61
C THR A 526 55.72 10.51 4.25
N ASP A 527 54.72 9.79 3.74
CA ASP A 527 54.87 8.35 3.62
C ASP A 527 54.01 7.78 2.49
N SER A 528 54.70 7.05 1.64
CA SER A 528 54.19 6.37 0.46
C SER A 528 54.13 4.89 0.76
N THR A 529 52.92 4.31 0.84
CA THR A 529 52.76 2.86 0.79
C THR A 529 51.86 2.53 -0.38
N VAL A 530 52.52 2.05 -1.44
CA VAL A 530 51.98 1.52 -2.67
C VAL A 530 51.23 0.23 -2.37
N PHE A 531 49.91 0.20 -2.62
CA PHE A 531 49.15 -1.03 -2.72
C PHE A 531 49.12 -1.48 -4.19
N GLN A 532 49.74 -2.62 -4.46
CA GLN A 532 49.58 -3.37 -5.71
C GLN A 532 48.18 -4.02 -5.75
N PRO A 533 47.53 -4.09 -6.93
CA PRO A 533 46.31 -4.86 -7.10
C PRO A 533 46.64 -6.35 -7.25
N LEU A 534 45.93 -7.21 -6.51
CA LEU A 534 45.97 -8.66 -6.71
C LEU A 534 44.98 -9.05 -7.82
N ASP A 535 45.53 -9.73 -8.82
CA ASP A 535 44.88 -10.25 -10.02
C ASP A 535 43.82 -11.33 -9.76
N ASP A 536 42.81 -11.30 -10.65
CA ASP A 536 42.27 -12.44 -11.41
C ASP A 536 42.54 -13.86 -10.88
N GLN A 537 41.65 -14.37 -10.04
CA GLN A 537 41.28 -15.78 -10.05
C GLN A 537 39.83 -15.92 -9.59
N TYR A 538 38.87 -15.99 -10.53
CA TYR A 538 37.68 -16.85 -10.46
C TYR A 538 36.87 -16.68 -11.76
N ARG A 539 37.38 -17.27 -12.84
CA ARG A 539 36.59 -17.52 -14.06
C ARG A 539 36.93 -18.91 -14.59
N LYS A 540 36.24 -19.93 -14.05
CA LYS A 540 35.85 -21.22 -14.67
C LYS A 540 35.43 -22.22 -13.60
N LYS A 541 34.12 -22.38 -13.42
CA LYS A 541 33.42 -23.68 -13.46
C LYS A 541 31.93 -23.42 -13.58
#